data_AF-A0A9D2I2G1-F1
#
_entry.id   AF-A0A9D2I2G1-F1
#
_cell.length_a   1.000
_cell.length_b   1.000
_cell.length_c   1.000
_cell.angle_alpha   90.00
_cell.angle_beta   90.00
_cell.angle_gamma   90.00
#
_symmetry.space_group_name_H-M   'P 1'
#
loop_
_entity.id
_entity.type
_entity.pdbx_description
1 polymer ?
#
loop_
_entity_poly.entity_id
_entity_poly.type
_entity_poly.pdbx_seq_one_letter_code
_entity_poly.pdbx_strand_id
1 'polypeptide(L)'
;VGSNADLPIVGGSILSHDHYQGGRYSFPMDKAPVMESFDLAAYPQTSFGLVKWPLSVIRLSGKDKAEMEAAAVHILEKWRAYSDPEADILAFSGETPHNTITPIARRDGDSFICDLVLRNNRTTDEHPDGLFHPHSDVQHIKKENIGLIEVMGLAILPPRLKDELEEVKAYLLGKENSIQPMHLNWARRLADSHAITADNVDKVVENGVGKVFQRVLEDAGVYKLTENGLAAFRRFVKSL
;
A
#
# COMPACT_ATOMS: atom_id res chain seq x y z
N VAL A 1 15.98 -1.63 -4.72
CA VAL A 1 16.03 -2.54 -3.55
C VAL A 1 15.03 -2.02 -2.56
N GLY A 2 14.11 -2.85 -2.08
CA GLY A 2 13.22 -2.48 -0.99
C GLY A 2 13.26 -3.52 0.12
N SER A 3 12.87 -3.12 1.33
CA SER A 3 12.71 -4.01 2.47
C SER A 3 11.25 -4.02 2.91
N ASN A 4 10.75 -5.16 3.39
CA ASN A 4 9.48 -5.22 4.11
C ASN A 4 9.57 -4.42 5.42
N ALA A 5 8.41 -4.05 5.95
CA ALA A 5 8.29 -3.50 7.30
C ALA A 5 8.70 -4.51 8.38
N ASP A 6 9.26 -4.01 9.47
CA ASP A 6 9.83 -4.77 10.60
C ASP A 6 8.80 -5.19 11.67
N LEU A 7 7.60 -4.58 11.68
CA LEU A 7 6.55 -4.92 12.62
C LEU A 7 5.73 -6.15 12.18
N PRO A 8 5.31 -7.01 13.12
CA PRO A 8 4.31 -8.05 12.87
C PRO A 8 3.08 -7.49 12.14
N ILE A 9 2.56 -8.29 11.21
CA ILE A 9 1.32 -8.05 10.45
C ILE A 9 1.50 -6.99 9.33
N VAL A 10 2.51 -6.11 9.32
CA VAL A 10 2.61 -5.06 8.28
C VAL A 10 3.01 -5.59 6.89
N GLY A 11 3.79 -6.67 6.84
CA GLY A 11 4.34 -7.26 5.61
C GLY A 11 3.77 -8.64 5.27
N GLY A 12 3.79 -8.99 3.98
CA GLY A 12 3.34 -10.29 3.46
C GLY A 12 4.31 -11.47 3.66
N SER A 13 5.32 -11.34 4.52
CA SER A 13 6.37 -12.37 4.71
C SER A 13 6.59 -12.72 6.18
N ILE A 14 6.95 -13.98 6.41
CA ILE A 14 7.25 -14.59 7.71
C ILE A 14 8.33 -13.78 8.46
N LEU A 15 8.00 -13.49 9.71
CA LEU A 15 8.70 -12.64 10.66
C LEU A 15 9.96 -13.34 11.21
N SER A 16 11.14 -13.03 10.63
CA SER A 16 12.46 -13.24 11.28
C SER A 16 13.66 -12.72 10.47
N HIS A 17 13.49 -12.28 9.22
CA HIS A 17 14.59 -11.85 8.35
C HIS A 17 14.28 -10.55 7.61
N ASP A 18 15.30 -9.71 7.42
CA ASP A 18 15.25 -8.58 6.50
C ASP A 18 15.11 -9.10 5.07
N HIS A 19 13.91 -8.94 4.49
CA HIS A 19 13.62 -9.40 3.14
C HIS A 19 13.88 -8.28 2.13
N TYR A 20 15.07 -8.31 1.53
CA TYR A 20 15.43 -7.40 0.44
C TYR A 20 14.98 -7.95 -0.91
N GLN A 21 14.18 -7.19 -1.65
CA GLN A 21 13.88 -7.49 -3.04
C GLN A 21 14.58 -6.49 -3.97
N GLY A 22 15.27 -7.02 -4.98
CA GLY A 22 16.01 -6.25 -5.97
C GLY A 22 15.66 -6.67 -7.39
N GLY A 23 15.85 -5.76 -8.35
CA GLY A 23 15.56 -6.01 -9.76
C GLY A 23 15.78 -4.75 -10.60
N ARG A 24 15.63 -4.89 -11.91
CA ARG A 24 15.71 -3.78 -12.89
C ARG A 24 14.34 -3.39 -13.47
N TYR A 25 13.27 -3.78 -12.80
CA TYR A 25 11.90 -3.45 -13.20
C TYR A 25 11.52 -2.05 -12.69
N SER A 26 10.93 -1.22 -13.55
CA SER A 26 10.36 0.07 -13.16
C SER A 26 8.90 -0.12 -12.79
N PHE A 27 8.58 0.09 -11.52
CA PHE A 27 7.25 -0.10 -10.98
C PHE A 27 6.36 1.13 -11.20
N PRO A 28 5.02 0.98 -11.17
CA PRO A 28 4.10 2.11 -11.24
C PRO A 28 4.40 3.23 -10.23
N MET A 29 4.75 2.88 -8.98
CA MET A 29 5.08 3.87 -7.95
C MET A 29 6.34 4.71 -8.30
N ASP A 30 7.30 4.15 -9.04
CA ASP A 30 8.52 4.88 -9.46
C ASP A 30 8.18 6.08 -10.34
N LYS A 31 7.08 5.99 -11.11
CA LYS A 31 6.58 7.01 -12.03
C LYS A 31 5.52 7.91 -11.42
N ALA A 32 5.06 7.61 -10.20
CA ALA A 32 4.04 8.40 -9.53
C ALA A 32 4.59 9.81 -9.22
N PRO A 33 3.82 10.87 -9.51
CA PRO A 33 4.29 12.24 -9.34
C PRO A 33 4.33 12.63 -7.86
N VAL A 34 5.21 13.58 -7.54
CA VAL A 34 5.17 14.29 -6.26
C VAL A 34 4.00 15.28 -6.31
N MET A 35 3.14 15.25 -5.30
CA MET A 35 1.98 16.14 -5.19
C MET A 35 2.29 17.41 -4.40
N GLU A 36 3.19 17.32 -3.43
CA GLU A 36 3.59 18.43 -2.55
C GLU A 36 5.04 18.22 -2.12
N SER A 37 5.85 19.26 -2.21
CA SER A 37 7.25 19.26 -1.77
C SER A 37 7.40 19.97 -0.43
N PHE A 38 8.38 19.57 0.35
CA PHE A 38 8.75 20.23 1.60
C PHE A 38 10.25 20.11 1.84
N ASP A 39 10.76 20.95 2.73
CA ASP A 39 12.18 21.02 3.08
C ASP A 39 12.38 20.67 4.55
N LEU A 40 13.49 19.99 4.84
CA LEU A 40 13.97 19.78 6.20
C LEU A 40 15.31 20.50 6.34
N ALA A 41 15.37 21.52 7.19
CA ALA A 41 16.56 22.38 7.31
C ALA A 41 17.84 21.61 7.70
N ALA A 42 17.69 20.47 8.39
CA ALA A 42 18.80 19.58 8.74
C ALA A 42 19.40 18.82 7.55
N TYR A 43 18.68 18.73 6.42
CA TYR A 43 19.07 17.97 5.22
C TYR A 43 18.93 18.82 3.95
N PRO A 44 19.75 19.89 3.81
CA PRO A 44 19.61 20.87 2.74
C PRO A 44 19.98 20.34 1.34
N GLN A 45 20.62 19.18 1.22
CA GLN A 45 20.98 18.55 -0.07
C GLN A 45 19.99 17.45 -0.47
N THR A 46 18.94 17.23 0.34
CA THR A 46 17.91 16.23 0.10
C THR A 46 16.59 16.92 -0.19
N SER A 47 15.97 16.61 -1.32
CA SER A 47 14.60 17.06 -1.61
C SER A 47 13.59 16.05 -1.06
N PHE A 48 12.48 16.54 -0.50
CA PHE A 48 11.41 15.71 0.02
C PHE A 48 10.08 16.01 -0.69
N GLY A 49 9.25 14.98 -0.84
CA GLY A 49 7.92 15.16 -1.43
C GLY A 49 6.93 14.08 -1.08
N LEU A 50 5.66 14.44 -0.98
CA LEU A 50 4.54 13.53 -0.83
C LEU A 50 4.18 12.98 -2.20
N VAL A 51 4.12 11.65 -2.35
CA VAL A 51 3.82 11.02 -3.64
C VAL A 51 2.31 10.89 -3.82
N LYS A 52 1.80 11.18 -5.02
CA LYS A 52 0.42 10.88 -5.41
C LYS A 52 0.24 9.38 -5.60
N TRP A 53 0.10 8.66 -4.51
CA TRP A 53 -0.01 7.20 -4.45
C TRP A 53 -1.08 6.78 -3.41
N PRO A 54 -1.78 5.65 -3.57
CA PRO A 54 -2.81 5.22 -2.60
C PRO A 54 -2.27 5.05 -1.17
N LEU A 55 -1.00 4.67 -1.05
CA LEU A 55 -0.32 4.65 0.24
C LEU A 55 0.34 6.01 0.54
N SER A 56 0.55 6.26 1.83
CA SER A 56 1.23 7.48 2.29
C SER A 56 2.74 7.33 2.12
N VAL A 57 3.30 8.01 1.12
CA VAL A 57 4.72 7.89 0.75
C VAL A 57 5.41 9.24 0.82
N ILE A 58 6.54 9.27 1.51
CA ILE A 58 7.50 10.37 1.46
C ILE A 58 8.67 9.94 0.56
N ARG A 59 8.87 10.65 -0.54
CA ARG A 59 9.98 10.46 -1.48
C ARG A 59 11.13 11.39 -1.14
N LEU A 60 12.31 10.82 -0.94
CA LEU A 60 13.57 11.52 -0.80
C LEU A 60 14.34 11.40 -2.12
N SER A 61 15.02 12.48 -2.52
CA SER A 61 15.99 12.46 -3.62
C SER A 61 17.21 13.29 -3.28
N GLY A 62 18.39 12.78 -3.60
CA GLY A 62 19.66 13.43 -3.32
C GLY A 62 20.83 12.68 -3.93
N LYS A 63 22.00 13.31 -3.94
CA LYS A 63 23.27 12.69 -4.40
C LYS A 63 24.13 12.21 -3.23
N ASP A 64 23.98 12.82 -2.05
CA ASP A 64 24.68 12.40 -0.84
C ASP A 64 23.93 11.26 -0.16
N LYS A 65 24.53 10.07 -0.20
CA LYS A 65 23.96 8.87 0.41
C LYS A 65 23.87 8.99 1.93
N ALA A 66 24.86 9.59 2.58
CA ALA A 66 24.90 9.68 4.04
C ALA A 66 23.83 10.63 4.57
N GLU A 67 23.63 11.77 3.89
CA GLU A 67 22.56 12.69 4.24
C GLU A 67 21.18 12.06 4.01
N MET A 68 20.97 11.37 2.89
CA MET A 68 19.71 10.67 2.62
C MET A 68 19.40 9.57 3.63
N GLU A 69 20.41 8.82 4.06
CA GLU A 69 20.28 7.80 5.10
C GLU A 69 19.88 8.44 6.44
N ALA A 70 20.58 9.49 6.85
CA ALA A 70 20.26 10.22 8.08
C ALA A 70 18.85 10.81 8.06
N ALA A 71 18.42 11.36 6.92
CA ALA A 71 17.08 11.89 6.73
C ALA A 71 16.00 10.79 6.81
N ALA A 72 16.24 9.64 6.19
CA ALA A 72 15.31 8.50 6.25
C ALA A 72 15.18 7.93 7.68
N VAL A 73 16.29 7.83 8.41
CA VAL A 73 16.30 7.41 9.82
C VAL A 73 15.54 8.41 10.69
N HIS A 74 15.78 9.71 10.51
CA HIS A 74 15.06 10.74 11.27
C HIS A 74 13.54 10.67 11.04
N ILE A 75 13.08 10.52 9.80
CA ILE A 75 11.65 10.35 9.48
C ILE A 75 11.10 9.08 10.14
N LEU A 76 11.82 7.96 10.10
CA LEU A 76 11.42 6.71 10.74
C LEU A 76 11.26 6.87 12.25
N GLU A 77 12.24 7.46 12.92
CA GLU A 77 12.22 7.67 14.38
C GLU A 77 11.07 8.60 14.79
N LYS A 78 10.86 9.69 14.05
CA LYS A 78 9.70 10.58 14.26
C LYS A 78 8.39 9.84 14.06
N TRP A 79 8.26 9.09 12.97
CA TRP A 79 7.06 8.32 12.67
C TRP A 79 6.76 7.29 13.76
N ARG A 80 7.76 6.54 14.22
CA ARG A 80 7.63 5.54 15.30
C ARG A 80 7.08 6.12 16.60
N ALA A 81 7.37 7.39 16.89
CA ALA A 81 6.87 8.09 18.08
C ALA A 81 5.60 8.92 17.84
N TYR A 82 5.16 9.08 16.58
CA TYR A 82 4.10 10.01 16.21
C TYR A 82 2.71 9.44 16.45
N SER A 83 1.84 10.20 17.12
CA SER A 83 0.42 9.90 17.24
C SER A 83 -0.40 11.10 16.76
N ASP A 84 -1.47 10.80 16.05
CA ASP A 84 -2.47 11.76 15.60
C ASP A 84 -3.85 11.10 15.71
N PRO A 85 -4.51 11.20 16.89
CA PRO A 85 -5.80 10.58 17.12
C PRO A 85 -6.90 11.07 16.17
N GLU A 86 -6.78 12.29 15.61
CA GLU A 86 -7.75 12.79 14.62
C GLU A 86 -7.65 12.06 13.28
N ALA A 87 -6.52 11.38 13.03
CA ALA A 87 -6.29 10.54 11.85
C ALA A 87 -6.23 9.04 12.22
N ASP A 88 -6.71 8.67 13.41
CA ASP A 88 -6.69 7.31 13.97
C ASP A 88 -5.29 6.69 14.12
N ILE A 89 -4.25 7.52 14.10
CA ILE A 89 -2.86 7.08 14.26
C ILE A 89 -2.49 7.12 15.73
N LEU A 90 -2.12 5.97 16.26
CA LEU A 90 -1.45 5.84 17.55
C LEU A 90 -0.11 5.15 17.33
N ALA A 91 0.95 5.73 17.90
CA ALA A 91 2.27 5.13 17.88
C ALA A 91 2.32 3.85 18.73
N PHE A 92 1.58 3.81 19.83
CA PHE A 92 1.58 2.70 20.79
C PHE A 92 0.20 2.41 21.38
N SER A 93 -0.06 1.14 21.67
CA SER A 93 -1.12 0.69 22.60
C SER A 93 -0.47 -0.05 23.77
N GLY A 94 -0.37 0.61 24.93
CA GLY A 94 0.47 0.14 26.02
C GLY A 94 1.94 0.13 25.58
N GLU A 95 2.59 -1.04 25.62
CA GLU A 95 3.97 -1.22 25.17
C GLU A 95 4.08 -1.66 23.70
N THR A 96 2.96 -1.92 23.01
CA THR A 96 2.98 -2.43 21.63
C THR A 96 3.16 -1.28 20.64
N PRO A 97 4.27 -1.21 19.88
CA PRO A 97 4.46 -0.21 18.83
C PRO A 97 3.62 -0.53 17.59
N HIS A 98 3.17 0.52 16.89
CA HIS A 98 2.33 0.37 15.70
C HIS A 98 2.91 0.96 14.42
N ASN A 99 3.73 2.00 14.52
CA ASN A 99 4.24 2.74 13.37
C ASN A 99 5.55 2.14 12.86
N THR A 100 5.66 2.00 11.54
CA THR A 100 6.89 1.65 10.84
C THR A 100 6.86 2.13 9.39
N ILE A 101 7.88 1.82 8.60
CA ILE A 101 7.97 2.14 7.19
C ILE A 101 8.31 0.91 6.35
N THR A 102 8.00 0.97 5.06
CA THR A 102 8.58 0.11 4.02
C THR A 102 9.50 0.99 3.17
N PRO A 103 10.84 0.91 3.34
CA PRO A 103 11.77 1.75 2.58
C PRO A 103 12.12 1.10 1.23
N ILE A 104 12.09 1.90 0.17
CA ILE A 104 12.37 1.49 -1.20
C ILE A 104 13.39 2.42 -1.82
N ALA A 105 14.62 1.93 -2.00
CA ALA A 105 15.72 2.69 -2.57
C ALA A 105 16.00 2.28 -4.02
N ARG A 106 16.22 3.27 -4.89
CA ARG A 106 16.68 3.07 -6.28
C ARG A 106 17.67 4.16 -6.68
N ARG A 107 18.35 3.96 -7.82
CA ARG A 107 19.09 5.02 -8.50
C ARG A 107 18.25 5.58 -9.63
N ASP A 108 18.35 6.90 -9.83
CA ASP A 108 17.82 7.61 -10.99
C ASP A 108 18.92 8.50 -11.55
N GLY A 109 19.57 8.04 -12.62
CA GLY A 109 20.83 8.61 -13.09
C GLY A 109 21.91 8.64 -12.00
N ASP A 110 22.41 9.84 -11.72
CA ASP A 110 23.41 10.06 -10.67
C ASP A 110 22.82 10.20 -9.27
N SER A 111 21.51 10.40 -9.16
CA SER A 111 20.82 10.59 -7.89
C SER A 111 20.35 9.27 -7.29
N PHE A 112 20.19 9.26 -5.98
CA PHE A 112 19.46 8.22 -5.25
C PHE A 112 18.04 8.70 -5.01
N ILE A 113 17.09 7.77 -5.04
CA ILE A 113 15.70 7.97 -4.64
C ILE A 113 15.38 6.98 -3.53
N CYS A 114 14.75 7.46 -2.46
CA CYS A 114 14.24 6.60 -1.39
C CYS A 114 12.77 6.93 -1.13
N ASP A 115 11.88 5.98 -1.39
CA ASP A 115 10.46 6.07 -1.06
C ASP A 115 10.24 5.43 0.32
N LEU A 116 9.82 6.24 1.30
CA LEU A 116 9.45 5.80 2.63
C LEU A 116 7.93 5.69 2.70
N VAL A 117 7.42 4.46 2.60
CA VAL A 117 5.99 4.20 2.69
C VAL A 117 5.63 4.06 4.17
N LEU A 118 4.84 4.98 4.71
CA LEU A 118 4.40 4.95 6.10
C LEU A 118 3.40 3.82 6.31
N ARG A 119 3.57 3.10 7.43
CA ARG A 119 2.75 1.94 7.80
C ARG A 119 2.32 2.05 9.26
N ASN A 120 1.15 1.51 9.57
CA ASN A 120 0.65 1.36 10.92
C ASN A 120 -0.10 0.03 11.04
N ASN A 121 0.20 -0.78 12.07
CA ASN A 121 -0.37 -2.12 12.26
C ASN A 121 -1.48 -2.19 13.33
N ARG A 122 -1.96 -1.04 13.80
CA ARG A 122 -2.97 -0.98 14.85
C ARG A 122 -4.24 -1.68 14.39
N THR A 123 -4.85 -2.44 15.28
CA THR A 123 -6.15 -3.07 15.10
C THR A 123 -7.22 -2.31 15.87
N THR A 124 -8.47 -2.51 15.47
CA THR A 124 -9.65 -2.04 16.21
C THR A 124 -10.66 -3.18 16.28
N ASP A 125 -11.71 -3.05 17.11
CA ASP A 125 -12.79 -4.05 17.16
C ASP A 125 -13.50 -4.20 15.82
N GLU A 126 -13.59 -3.11 15.04
CA GLU A 126 -14.14 -3.11 13.68
C GLU A 126 -13.18 -3.75 12.66
N HIS A 127 -11.88 -3.55 12.83
CA HIS A 127 -10.83 -4.04 11.94
C HIS A 127 -9.80 -4.89 12.71
N PRO A 128 -10.15 -6.13 13.09
CA PRO A 128 -9.29 -7.00 13.88
C PRO A 128 -8.03 -7.45 13.12
N ASP A 129 -8.08 -7.46 11.79
CA ASP A 129 -6.94 -7.80 10.91
C ASP A 129 -6.00 -6.60 10.65
N GLY A 130 -6.37 -5.40 11.13
CA GLY A 130 -5.61 -4.16 10.99
C GLY A 130 -6.45 -3.02 10.41
N LEU A 131 -6.39 -1.84 11.04
CA LEU A 131 -7.11 -0.64 10.60
C LEU A 131 -6.65 -0.19 9.21
N PHE A 132 -5.34 -0.30 8.94
CA PHE A 132 -4.69 0.09 7.68
C PHE A 132 -4.29 -1.13 6.85
N HIS A 133 -5.19 -2.12 6.78
CA HIS A 133 -5.00 -3.40 6.10
C HIS A 133 -6.23 -3.71 5.21
N PRO A 134 -6.19 -4.69 4.31
CA PRO A 134 -7.35 -5.07 3.51
C PRO A 134 -8.58 -5.37 4.40
N HIS A 135 -9.66 -4.61 4.19
CA HIS A 135 -10.89 -4.78 4.97
C HIS A 135 -11.71 -5.98 4.47
N SER A 136 -12.60 -6.49 5.32
CA SER A 136 -13.31 -7.75 5.11
C SER A 136 -14.07 -7.84 3.78
N ASP A 137 -14.52 -6.72 3.23
CA ASP A 137 -15.26 -6.64 1.97
C ASP A 137 -14.38 -6.88 0.72
N VAL A 138 -13.06 -6.73 0.83
CA VAL A 138 -12.08 -6.99 -0.26
C VAL A 138 -11.27 -8.29 -0.07
N GLN A 139 -11.38 -8.92 1.11
CA GLN A 139 -10.64 -10.14 1.45
C GLN A 139 -10.96 -11.36 0.56
N HIS A 140 -12.08 -11.34 -0.17
CA HIS A 140 -12.37 -12.38 -1.15
C HIS A 140 -11.31 -12.42 -2.26
N ILE A 141 -10.76 -11.27 -2.67
CA ILE A 141 -9.60 -11.21 -3.59
C ILE A 141 -8.30 -11.26 -2.80
N LYS A 142 -8.09 -10.35 -1.83
CA LYS A 142 -6.80 -10.21 -1.16
C LYS A 142 -7.00 -10.09 0.34
N LYS A 143 -6.70 -11.17 1.05
CA LYS A 143 -6.78 -11.22 2.52
C LYS A 143 -5.44 -10.99 3.19
N GLU A 144 -4.36 -11.41 2.54
CA GLU A 144 -3.02 -11.28 3.11
C GLU A 144 -2.58 -9.83 3.14
N ASN A 145 -1.66 -9.51 4.05
CA ASN A 145 -1.04 -8.18 4.11
C ASN A 145 -0.35 -7.85 2.79
N ILE A 146 -0.36 -6.57 2.43
CA ILE A 146 0.30 -6.13 1.20
C ILE A 146 1.82 -6.15 1.39
N GLY A 147 2.49 -6.89 0.51
CA GLY A 147 3.93 -6.96 0.43
C GLY A 147 4.52 -5.83 -0.39
N LEU A 148 5.84 -5.78 -0.42
CA LEU A 148 6.63 -4.77 -1.12
C LEU A 148 6.26 -4.60 -2.60
N ILE A 149 6.04 -5.69 -3.35
CA ILE A 149 5.69 -5.65 -4.78
C ILE A 149 4.32 -4.99 -4.99
N GLU A 150 3.37 -5.26 -4.10
CA GLU A 150 2.01 -4.69 -4.14
C GLU A 150 2.03 -3.21 -3.75
N VAL A 151 2.82 -2.86 -2.73
CA VAL A 151 3.09 -1.46 -2.35
C VAL A 151 3.62 -0.66 -3.54
N MET A 152 4.49 -1.27 -4.37
CA MET A 152 5.05 -0.65 -5.57
C MET A 152 4.08 -0.62 -6.77
N GLY A 153 2.92 -1.26 -6.66
CA GLY A 153 1.84 -1.17 -7.66
C GLY A 153 1.68 -2.38 -8.57
N LEU A 154 2.28 -3.53 -8.23
CA LEU A 154 2.04 -4.78 -8.95
C LEU A 154 1.29 -5.76 -8.04
N ALA A 155 0.05 -6.07 -8.39
CA ALA A 155 -0.75 -7.04 -7.66
C ALA A 155 -0.18 -8.46 -7.84
N ILE A 156 0.01 -9.17 -6.72
CA ILE A 156 0.34 -10.60 -6.74
C ILE A 156 -0.95 -11.36 -6.45
N LEU A 157 -1.42 -12.08 -7.45
CA LEU A 157 -2.64 -12.87 -7.32
C LEU A 157 -2.37 -14.13 -6.46
N PRO A 158 -3.14 -14.36 -5.38
CA PRO A 158 -3.14 -15.63 -4.66
C PRO A 158 -3.37 -16.82 -5.62
N PRO A 159 -2.63 -17.95 -5.48
CA PRO A 159 -2.77 -19.09 -6.39
C PRO A 159 -4.21 -19.62 -6.50
N ARG A 160 -4.97 -19.60 -5.40
CA ARG A 160 -6.38 -20.02 -5.36
C ARG A 160 -7.27 -19.23 -6.33
N LEU A 161 -6.96 -17.95 -6.54
CA LEU A 161 -7.81 -17.06 -7.33
C LEU A 161 -7.78 -17.39 -8.80
N LYS A 162 -6.76 -18.13 -9.27
CA LYS A 162 -6.74 -18.56 -10.66
C LYS A 162 -8.00 -19.35 -11.01
N ASP A 163 -8.31 -20.37 -10.22
CA ASP A 163 -9.46 -21.23 -10.48
C ASP A 163 -10.76 -20.54 -10.05
N GLU A 164 -10.75 -19.81 -8.93
CA GLU A 164 -11.93 -19.08 -8.45
C GLU A 164 -12.42 -18.00 -9.44
N LEU A 165 -11.51 -17.30 -10.12
CA LEU A 165 -11.87 -16.29 -11.11
C LEU A 165 -12.46 -16.92 -12.38
N GLU A 166 -12.07 -18.15 -12.75
CA GLU A 166 -12.74 -18.87 -13.85
C GLU A 166 -14.19 -19.20 -13.49
N GLU A 167 -14.46 -19.60 -12.25
CA GLU A 167 -15.82 -19.82 -11.76
C GLU A 167 -16.64 -18.53 -11.74
N VAL A 168 -16.02 -17.39 -11.41
CA VAL A 168 -16.65 -16.08 -11.53
C VAL A 168 -16.99 -15.77 -12.99
N LYS A 169 -16.08 -15.99 -13.93
CA LYS A 169 -16.36 -15.78 -15.37
C LYS A 169 -17.49 -16.68 -15.86
N ALA A 170 -17.52 -17.96 -15.46
CA ALA A 170 -18.58 -18.89 -15.81
C ALA A 170 -19.95 -18.42 -15.28
N TYR A 171 -20.00 -17.96 -14.03
CA TYR A 171 -21.20 -17.36 -13.44
C TYR A 171 -21.69 -16.14 -14.24
N LEU A 172 -20.78 -15.21 -14.57
CA LEU A 172 -21.12 -13.99 -15.30
C LEU A 172 -21.62 -14.25 -16.73
N LEU A 173 -21.23 -15.37 -17.33
CA LEU A 173 -21.70 -15.83 -18.64
C LEU A 173 -23.00 -16.66 -18.58
N GLY A 174 -23.56 -16.89 -17.39
CA GLY A 174 -24.73 -17.75 -17.21
C GLY A 174 -24.46 -19.23 -17.50
N LYS A 175 -23.20 -19.67 -17.41
CA LYS A 175 -22.80 -21.07 -17.56
C LYS A 175 -22.92 -21.80 -16.22
N GLU A 176 -22.91 -23.13 -16.27
CA GLU A 176 -22.71 -23.96 -15.08
C GLU A 176 -21.39 -23.56 -14.40
N ASN A 177 -21.43 -23.38 -13.09
CA ASN A 177 -20.31 -22.87 -12.29
C ASN A 177 -20.42 -23.35 -10.83
N SER A 178 -19.29 -23.32 -10.15
CA SER A 178 -19.12 -23.60 -8.72
C SER A 178 -18.61 -22.36 -7.98
N ILE A 179 -19.13 -21.17 -8.32
CA ILE A 179 -18.69 -19.91 -7.70
C ILE A 179 -18.79 -19.98 -6.17
N GLN A 180 -17.70 -19.62 -5.50
CA GLN A 180 -17.69 -19.59 -4.04
C GLN A 180 -18.58 -18.44 -3.53
N PRO A 181 -19.33 -18.63 -2.41
CA PRO A 181 -20.22 -17.60 -1.88
C PRO A 181 -19.58 -16.24 -1.62
N MET A 182 -18.29 -16.22 -1.24
CA MET A 182 -17.54 -14.98 -1.00
C MET A 182 -17.40 -14.08 -2.24
N HIS A 183 -17.52 -14.63 -3.44
CA HIS A 183 -17.43 -13.86 -4.69
C HIS A 183 -18.79 -13.42 -5.24
N LEU A 184 -19.91 -14.02 -4.78
CA LEU A 184 -21.23 -13.80 -5.35
C LEU A 184 -21.64 -12.32 -5.37
N ASN A 185 -21.47 -11.61 -4.24
CA ASN A 185 -21.83 -10.21 -4.15
C ASN A 185 -21.01 -9.33 -5.10
N TRP A 186 -19.72 -9.64 -5.26
CA TRP A 186 -18.84 -8.95 -6.19
C TRP A 186 -19.21 -9.25 -7.65
N ALA A 187 -19.43 -10.53 -7.98
CA ALA A 187 -19.84 -10.96 -9.32
C ALA A 187 -21.18 -10.32 -9.74
N ARG A 188 -22.17 -10.25 -8.84
CA ARG A 188 -23.43 -9.54 -9.09
C ARG A 188 -23.22 -8.07 -9.43
N ARG A 189 -22.39 -7.36 -8.65
CA ARG A 189 -22.05 -5.95 -8.96
C ARG A 189 -21.37 -5.80 -10.32
N LEU A 190 -20.52 -6.76 -10.72
CA LEU A 190 -19.90 -6.75 -12.05
C LEU A 190 -20.95 -6.91 -13.16
N ALA A 191 -21.89 -7.84 -12.99
CA ALA A 191 -23.00 -8.08 -13.92
C ALA A 191 -23.95 -6.87 -14.01
N ASP A 192 -24.24 -6.21 -12.89
CA ASP A 192 -25.11 -5.03 -12.86
C ASP A 192 -24.44 -3.81 -13.54
N SER A 193 -23.10 -3.76 -13.55
CA SER A 193 -22.34 -2.61 -14.07
C SER A 193 -21.92 -2.76 -15.53
N HIS A 194 -22.06 -3.95 -16.14
CA HIS A 194 -21.57 -4.24 -17.49
C HIS A 194 -22.50 -5.18 -18.24
N ALA A 195 -22.66 -4.98 -19.55
CA ALA A 195 -23.20 -6.01 -20.43
C ALA A 195 -22.10 -7.06 -20.70
N ILE A 196 -22.17 -8.21 -20.01
CA ILE A 196 -21.13 -9.24 -20.07
C ILE A 196 -21.38 -10.20 -21.23
N THR A 197 -20.30 -10.51 -21.96
CA THR A 197 -20.27 -11.41 -23.11
C THR A 197 -19.02 -12.28 -23.05
N ALA A 198 -18.97 -13.35 -23.85
CA ALA A 198 -17.79 -14.22 -23.92
C ALA A 198 -16.53 -13.45 -24.36
N ASP A 199 -16.69 -12.39 -25.17
CA ASP A 199 -15.57 -11.61 -25.71
C ASP A 199 -14.99 -10.61 -24.70
N ASN A 200 -15.75 -10.21 -23.66
CA ASN A 200 -15.33 -9.17 -22.72
C ASN A 200 -15.18 -9.63 -21.27
N VAL A 201 -15.63 -10.84 -20.92
CA VAL A 201 -15.68 -11.30 -19.52
C VAL A 201 -14.30 -11.27 -18.85
N ASP A 202 -13.25 -11.69 -19.56
CA ASP A 202 -11.88 -11.69 -19.03
C ASP A 202 -11.46 -10.29 -18.60
N LYS A 203 -11.65 -9.32 -19.49
CA LYS A 203 -11.30 -7.93 -19.23
C LYS A 203 -12.16 -7.31 -18.14
N VAL A 204 -13.45 -7.65 -18.07
CA VAL A 204 -14.35 -7.17 -17.00
C VAL A 204 -13.87 -7.70 -15.64
N VAL A 205 -13.56 -8.99 -15.54
CA VAL A 205 -13.08 -9.62 -14.32
C VAL A 205 -11.71 -9.09 -13.93
N GLU A 206 -10.75 -8.99 -14.85
CA GLU A 206 -9.42 -8.42 -14.62
C GLU A 206 -9.49 -6.97 -14.12
N ASN A 207 -10.31 -6.13 -14.76
CA ASN A 207 -10.52 -4.76 -14.30
C ASN A 207 -11.19 -4.72 -12.92
N GLY A 208 -12.13 -5.63 -12.66
CA GLY A 208 -12.77 -5.79 -11.37
C GLY A 208 -11.75 -6.14 -10.27
N VAL A 209 -10.86 -7.09 -10.54
CA VAL A 209 -9.77 -7.48 -9.65
C VAL A 209 -8.83 -6.29 -9.41
N GLY A 210 -8.46 -5.57 -10.47
CA GLY A 210 -7.64 -4.36 -10.38
C GLY A 210 -8.25 -3.29 -9.48
N LYS A 211 -9.57 -3.05 -9.59
CA LYS A 211 -10.30 -2.12 -8.70
C LYS A 211 -10.29 -2.58 -7.24
N VAL A 212 -10.45 -3.88 -6.99
CA VAL A 212 -10.37 -4.43 -5.63
C VAL A 212 -8.94 -4.26 -5.08
N PHE A 213 -7.89 -4.53 -5.87
CA PHE A 213 -6.51 -4.29 -5.45
C PHE A 213 -6.20 -2.81 -5.22
N GLN A 214 -6.75 -1.90 -6.02
CA GLN A 214 -6.63 -0.46 -5.75
C GLN A 214 -7.23 -0.13 -4.39
N ARG A 215 -8.45 -0.62 -4.10
CA ARG A 215 -9.09 -0.41 -2.80
C ARG A 215 -8.27 -0.99 -1.65
N VAL A 216 -7.69 -2.16 -1.83
CA VAL A 216 -6.74 -2.79 -0.87
C VAL A 216 -5.57 -1.85 -0.55
N LEU A 217 -4.97 -1.20 -1.54
CA LEU A 217 -3.88 -0.24 -1.30
C LEU A 217 -4.40 1.04 -0.61
N GLU A 218 -5.60 1.50 -0.96
CA GLU A 218 -6.25 2.64 -0.33
C GLU A 218 -6.57 2.37 1.14
N ASP A 219 -7.08 1.19 1.48
CA ASP A 219 -7.31 0.74 2.87
C ASP A 219 -5.99 0.75 3.64
N ALA A 220 -4.90 0.35 2.98
CA ALA A 220 -3.58 0.29 3.59
C ALA A 220 -2.78 1.60 3.67
N GLY A 221 -3.28 2.68 3.06
CA GLY A 221 -2.73 4.02 3.22
C GLY A 221 -3.12 4.61 4.58
N VAL A 222 -2.14 5.08 5.36
CA VAL A 222 -2.40 5.65 6.69
C VAL A 222 -3.11 7.01 6.59
N TYR A 223 -2.63 7.86 5.69
CA TYR A 223 -3.28 9.08 5.25
C TYR A 223 -3.94 8.85 3.89
N LYS A 224 -5.28 8.95 3.86
CA LYS A 224 -6.05 8.83 2.62
C LYS A 224 -5.85 10.05 1.73
N LEU A 225 -6.01 9.89 0.41
CA LEU A 225 -5.96 11.00 -0.56
C LEU A 225 -7.26 11.81 -0.58
N THR A 226 -7.73 12.21 0.60
CA THR A 226 -8.86 13.12 0.84
C THR A 226 -8.32 14.42 1.43
N GLU A 227 -9.14 15.49 1.49
CA GLU A 227 -8.71 16.76 2.09
C GLU A 227 -8.25 16.59 3.55
N ASN A 228 -9.01 15.84 4.35
CA ASN A 228 -8.66 15.55 5.75
C ASN A 228 -7.40 14.70 5.86
N GLY A 229 -7.25 13.67 5.02
CA GLY A 229 -6.06 12.81 5.05
C GLY A 229 -4.80 13.57 4.64
N LEU A 230 -4.87 14.44 3.62
CA LEU A 230 -3.75 15.31 3.23
C LEU A 230 -3.43 16.35 4.30
N ALA A 231 -4.45 16.91 4.97
CA ALA A 231 -4.23 17.83 6.09
C ALA A 231 -3.49 17.14 7.25
N ALA A 232 -3.89 15.91 7.60
CA ALA A 232 -3.20 15.11 8.61
C ALA A 232 -1.77 14.73 8.19
N PHE A 233 -1.55 14.39 6.92
CA PHE A 233 -0.20 14.11 6.41
C PHE A 233 0.72 15.33 6.53
N ARG A 234 0.19 16.53 6.20
CA ARG A 234 0.93 17.79 6.40
C ARG A 234 1.24 18.07 7.87
N ARG A 235 0.38 17.70 8.82
CA ARG A 235 0.68 17.84 10.26
C ARG A 235 1.89 17.00 10.65
N PHE A 236 1.96 15.76 10.18
CA PHE A 236 3.13 14.92 10.42
C PHE A 236 4.39 15.52 9.79
N VAL A 237 4.33 15.92 8.52
CA VAL A 237 5.48 16.53 7.82
C VAL A 237 5.98 17.79 8.52
N LYS A 238 5.08 18.64 9.03
CA LYS A 238 5.44 19.84 9.82
C LYS A 238 6.08 19.54 11.17
N SER A 239 5.95 18.32 11.68
CA SER A 239 6.56 17.87 12.93
C SER A 239 7.97 17.27 12.76
N LEU A 240 8.39 17.07 11.51
CA LEU A 240 9.73 16.60 11.14
C LEU A 240 10.80 17.69 11.33
#